data_AF-A0A5S9U2K2-F1
#
_entry.id   AF-A0A5S9U2K2-F1
#
_cell.length_a   1.000
_cell.length_b   1.000
_cell.length_c   1.000
_cell.angle_alpha   90.00
_cell.angle_beta   90.00
_cell.angle_gamma   90.00
#
_symmetry.space_group_name_H-M   'P 1'
#
loop_
_entity.id
_entity.type
_entity.pdbx_description
1 polymer ?
#
loop_
_entity_poly.entity_id
_entity_poly.type
_entity_poly.pdbx_seq_one_letter_code
_entity_poly.pdbx_strand_id
1 'polypeptide(L)'
;MEIAGIEQDTYILNLLINAFCHCSQLRFALSTLARMLKAGHEPDVFTFTTLLRPFCLEENASVYDAPTLFKNMKAMGYKPNVVTYNTVIKGLLNGNMISQVPGVLDQMFERGCQPNAVTKSTFISGLCKQDLHGSAILLLRKMENDNEDVTTKKKILIHIT
;
A
#
# COMPACT_ATOMS: atom_id res chain seq x y z
N MET A 1 4.56 12.18 -31.30
CA MET A 1 5.91 11.85 -31.79
C MET A 1 6.40 10.65 -30.99
N GLU A 2 6.29 9.47 -31.60
CA GLU A 2 6.99 8.27 -31.14
C GLU A 2 8.45 8.42 -31.56
N ILE A 3 9.35 8.44 -30.59
CA ILE A 3 10.78 8.38 -30.86
C ILE A 3 11.10 6.88 -30.96
N ALA A 4 11.53 6.49 -32.15
CA ALA A 4 11.76 5.12 -32.57
C ALA A 4 12.75 4.36 -31.66
N GLY A 5 12.46 3.08 -31.42
CA GLY A 5 13.48 2.04 -31.33
C GLY A 5 14.26 1.88 -30.03
N ILE A 6 13.97 2.62 -28.96
CA ILE A 6 14.49 2.28 -27.63
C ILE A 6 13.46 1.33 -27.01
N GLU A 7 13.76 0.04 -26.89
CA GLU A 7 13.06 -0.84 -25.94
C GLU A 7 13.05 -0.07 -24.62
N GLN A 8 11.88 0.44 -24.21
CA GLN A 8 11.80 1.15 -22.93
C GLN A 8 12.07 0.11 -21.86
N ASP A 9 13.31 0.07 -21.41
CA ASP A 9 13.70 -0.83 -20.35
C ASP A 9 12.82 -0.53 -19.13
N THR A 10 12.09 -1.55 -18.67
CA THR A 10 11.29 -1.55 -17.44
C THR A 10 12.05 -0.87 -16.30
N TYR A 11 13.38 -1.01 -16.25
CA TYR A 11 14.26 -0.32 -15.31
C TYR A 11 14.19 1.21 -15.40
N ILE A 12 14.26 1.78 -16.61
CA ILE A 12 14.21 3.24 -16.82
C ILE A 12 12.85 3.79 -16.43
N LEU A 13 11.77 3.07 -16.74
CA LEU A 13 10.41 3.48 -16.37
C LEU A 13 10.21 3.45 -14.85
N ASN A 14 10.72 2.42 -14.17
CA ASN A 14 10.72 2.35 -12.71
C ASN A 14 11.56 3.46 -12.06
N LEU A 15 12.73 3.77 -12.64
CA LEU A 15 13.58 4.87 -12.18
C LEU A 15 12.86 6.23 -12.31
N LEU A 16 12.19 6.47 -13.44
CA LEU A 16 11.39 7.67 -13.67
C LEU A 16 10.24 7.77 -12.67
N ILE A 17 9.50 6.69 -12.44
CA ILE A 17 8.44 6.64 -11.43
C ILE A 17 8.99 7.00 -10.05
N ASN A 18 10.11 6.38 -9.65
CA ASN A 18 10.75 6.67 -8.37
C ASN A 18 11.17 8.14 -8.26
N ALA A 19 11.84 8.68 -9.27
CA ALA A 19 12.26 10.07 -9.31
C ALA A 19 11.08 11.04 -9.21
N PHE A 20 10.01 10.83 -9.99
CA PHE A 20 8.80 11.65 -9.91
C PHE A 20 8.12 11.56 -8.54
N CYS A 21 8.08 10.39 -7.92
CA CYS A 21 7.56 10.24 -6.56
C CYS A 21 8.40 11.01 -5.53
N HIS A 22 9.73 11.04 -5.67
CA HIS A 22 10.62 11.82 -4.80
C HIS A 22 10.49 13.33 -5.02
N CYS A 23 10.13 13.77 -6.21
CA CYS A 23 9.91 15.18 -6.54
C CYS A 23 8.45 15.63 -6.35
N SER A 24 7.62 14.85 -5.65
CA SER A 24 6.18 15.15 -5.45
C SER A 24 5.38 15.34 -6.75
N GLN A 25 5.88 14.75 -7.84
CA GLN A 25 5.35 14.86 -9.19
C GLN A 25 4.46 13.67 -9.54
N LEU A 26 3.49 13.38 -8.68
CA LEU A 26 2.66 12.17 -8.76
C LEU A 26 1.91 12.04 -10.11
N ARG A 27 1.50 13.16 -10.72
CA ARG A 27 0.89 13.16 -12.06
C ARG A 27 1.80 12.55 -13.13
N PHE A 28 3.09 12.90 -13.10
CA PHE A 28 4.08 12.38 -14.05
C PHE A 28 4.43 10.92 -13.74
N ALA A 29 4.45 10.55 -12.45
CA ALA A 29 4.64 9.16 -12.04
C ALA A 29 3.49 8.26 -12.54
N LEU A 30 2.23 8.67 -12.37
CA LEU A 30 1.05 7.95 -12.86
C LEU A 30 0.99 7.91 -14.39
N SER A 31 1.34 9.00 -15.08
CA SER A 31 1.47 9.02 -16.53
C SER A 31 2.53 8.02 -17.03
N THR A 32 3.64 7.90 -16.30
CA THR A 32 4.70 6.94 -16.60
C THR A 32 4.23 5.50 -16.41
N LEU A 33 3.44 5.21 -15.37
CA LEU A 33 2.78 3.91 -15.19
C LEU A 33 1.82 3.60 -16.36
N ALA A 34 1.01 4.56 -16.77
CA ALA A 34 0.09 4.38 -17.90
C ALA A 34 0.85 4.09 -19.21
N ARG A 35 1.98 4.76 -19.43
CA ARG A 35 2.87 4.49 -20.57
C ARG A 35 3.47 3.08 -20.50
N MET A 36 3.93 2.66 -19.33
CA MET A 36 4.47 1.32 -19.08
C MET A 36 3.44 0.23 -19.45
N LEU A 37 2.20 0.38 -18.97
CA LEU A 37 1.09 -0.53 -19.29
C LEU A 37 0.73 -0.51 -20.78
N LYS A 38 0.66 0.67 -21.40
CA LYS A 38 0.34 0.81 -22.84
C LYS A 38 1.41 0.19 -23.74
N ALA A 39 2.68 0.21 -23.32
CA ALA A 39 3.79 -0.42 -24.02
C ALA A 39 3.87 -1.95 -23.78
N GLY A 40 2.98 -2.52 -22.96
CA GLY A 40 2.95 -3.96 -22.67
C GLY A 40 3.98 -4.42 -21.63
N HIS A 41 4.64 -3.50 -20.93
CA HIS A 41 5.52 -3.85 -19.81
C HIS A 41 4.70 -4.11 -18.54
N GLU A 42 5.09 -5.12 -17.77
CA GLU A 42 4.44 -5.45 -16.50
C GLU A 42 5.10 -4.66 -15.34
N PRO A 43 4.38 -3.74 -14.69
CA PRO A 43 4.82 -3.17 -13.42
C PRO A 43 4.92 -4.25 -12.35
N ASP A 44 5.76 -4.05 -11.35
CA ASP A 44 5.87 -4.96 -10.22
C ASP A 44 5.23 -4.36 -8.95
N VAL A 45 5.20 -5.15 -7.89
CA VAL A 45 4.71 -4.71 -6.57
C VAL A 45 5.51 -3.49 -6.06
N PHE A 46 6.78 -3.37 -6.44
CA PHE A 46 7.63 -2.25 -6.05
C PHE A 46 7.24 -0.95 -6.77
N THR A 47 6.87 -1.01 -8.07
CA THR A 47 6.36 0.14 -8.83
C THR A 47 5.13 0.73 -8.16
N PHE A 48 4.14 -0.11 -7.82
CA PHE A 48 2.92 0.34 -7.13
C PHE A 48 3.19 0.84 -5.71
N THR A 49 4.06 0.14 -4.96
CA THR A 49 4.42 0.57 -3.60
C THR A 49 5.11 1.93 -3.63
N THR A 50 5.96 2.19 -4.62
CA THR A 50 6.62 3.49 -4.83
C THR A 50 5.62 4.59 -5.16
N LEU A 51 4.66 4.32 -6.05
CA LEU A 51 3.57 5.25 -6.37
C LEU A 51 2.66 5.54 -5.16
N LEU A 52 2.54 4.61 -4.21
CA LEU A 52 1.76 4.80 -2.98
C LEU A 52 2.49 5.64 -1.91
N ARG A 53 3.82 5.83 -2.00
CA ARG A 53 4.59 6.58 -0.96
C ARG A 53 4.25 8.06 -0.85
N PRO A 54 4.09 8.84 -1.94
CA PRO A 54 3.81 10.27 -1.84
C PRO A 54 2.53 10.58 -1.06
N PHE A 55 1.53 9.70 -1.14
CA PHE A 55 0.30 9.80 -0.35
C PHE A 55 0.53 9.69 1.16
N CYS A 56 1.67 9.16 1.60
CA CYS A 56 2.05 9.10 3.00
C CYS A 56 2.83 10.32 3.48
N LEU A 57 3.29 11.19 2.58
CA LEU A 57 4.21 12.28 2.89
C LEU A 57 3.54 13.66 2.72
N GLU A 58 2.51 13.77 1.88
CA GLU A 58 1.86 15.05 1.60
C GLU A 58 0.47 15.16 2.22
N GLU A 59 0.24 16.25 2.96
CA GLU A 59 -1.08 16.60 3.52
C GLU A 59 -2.11 16.96 2.41
N ASN A 60 -1.63 17.32 1.22
CA ASN A 60 -2.44 17.70 0.05
C ASN A 60 -2.55 16.58 -1.02
N ALA A 61 -2.29 15.32 -0.66
CA ALA A 61 -2.38 14.19 -1.58
C ALA A 61 -3.78 13.96 -2.21
N SER A 62 -4.77 14.74 -1.75
CA SER A 62 -6.18 14.85 -2.17
C SER A 62 -6.47 14.75 -3.68
N VAL A 63 -5.57 15.18 -4.57
CA VAL A 63 -5.86 15.18 -6.02
C VAL A 63 -5.86 13.76 -6.61
N TYR A 64 -5.17 12.81 -5.98
CA TYR A 64 -5.13 11.43 -6.43
C TYR A 64 -5.55 10.51 -5.27
N ASP A 65 -6.21 9.41 -5.56
CA ASP A 65 -6.80 8.55 -4.54
C ASP A 65 -5.94 7.29 -4.33
N ALA A 66 -5.14 7.25 -3.26
CA ALA A 66 -4.34 6.08 -2.87
C ALA A 66 -5.17 4.79 -2.78
N PRO A 67 -6.37 4.79 -2.17
CA PRO A 67 -7.35 3.72 -2.27
C PRO A 67 -7.61 3.21 -3.70
N THR A 68 -7.80 4.12 -4.66
CA THR A 68 -8.02 3.75 -6.07
C THR A 68 -6.78 3.09 -6.66
N LEU A 69 -5.58 3.62 -6.44
CA LEU A 69 -4.35 3.00 -6.93
C LEU A 69 -4.15 1.60 -6.33
N PHE A 70 -4.41 1.44 -5.03
CA PHE A 70 -4.34 0.16 -4.34
C PHE A 70 -5.39 -0.84 -4.86
N LYS A 71 -6.60 -0.37 -5.16
CA LYS A 71 -7.66 -1.18 -5.78
C LYS A 71 -7.25 -1.64 -7.18
N ASN A 72 -6.70 -0.74 -7.99
CA ASN A 72 -6.25 -1.04 -9.35
C ASN A 72 -5.11 -2.06 -9.35
N MET A 73 -4.12 -1.91 -8.48
CA MET A 73 -3.05 -2.89 -8.29
C MET A 73 -3.62 -4.30 -8.06
N LYS A 74 -4.60 -4.44 -7.16
CA LYS A 74 -5.25 -5.73 -6.89
C LYS A 74 -6.08 -6.23 -8.07
N ALA A 75 -6.81 -5.35 -8.74
CA ALA A 75 -7.65 -5.69 -9.89
C ALA A 75 -6.82 -6.19 -11.09
N MET A 76 -5.58 -5.72 -11.20
CA MET A 76 -4.58 -6.21 -12.17
C MET A 76 -3.91 -7.52 -11.74
N GLY A 77 -4.33 -8.14 -10.63
CA GLY A 77 -3.81 -9.43 -10.15
C GLY A 77 -2.56 -9.34 -9.28
N TYR A 78 -1.99 -8.15 -9.04
CA TYR A 78 -0.82 -8.01 -8.18
C TYR A 78 -1.17 -8.31 -6.72
N LYS A 79 -0.23 -8.95 -6.02
CA LYS A 79 -0.35 -9.32 -4.61
C LYS A 79 0.40 -8.30 -3.76
N PRO A 80 -0.30 -7.42 -3.02
CA PRO A 80 0.36 -6.50 -2.10
C PRO A 80 1.11 -7.27 -1.01
N ASN A 81 2.28 -6.77 -0.61
CA ASN A 81 3.05 -7.32 0.50
C ASN A 81 2.88 -6.44 1.76
N VAL A 82 3.50 -6.85 2.87
CA VAL A 82 3.42 -6.12 4.14
C VAL A 82 3.85 -4.65 4.01
N VAL A 83 4.83 -4.35 3.14
CA VAL A 83 5.30 -2.98 2.90
C VAL A 83 4.24 -2.16 2.18
N THR A 84 3.59 -2.75 1.17
CA THR A 84 2.47 -2.11 0.45
C THR A 84 1.31 -1.81 1.39
N TYR A 85 0.87 -2.79 2.19
CA TYR A 85 -0.20 -2.60 3.18
C TYR A 85 0.14 -1.50 4.19
N ASN A 86 1.35 -1.51 4.75
CA ASN A 86 1.79 -0.49 5.70
C ASN A 86 1.83 0.90 5.08
N THR A 87 2.20 1.00 3.81
CA THR A 87 2.22 2.27 3.06
C THR A 87 0.79 2.79 2.88
N VAL A 88 -0.16 1.96 2.44
CA VAL A 88 -1.57 2.36 2.30
C VAL A 88 -2.16 2.79 3.64
N ILE A 89 -1.93 2.02 4.71
CA ILE A 89 -2.41 2.34 6.05
C ILE A 89 -1.87 3.70 6.51
N LYS A 90 -0.56 3.96 6.32
CA LYS A 90 0.04 5.25 6.65
C LYS A 90 -0.60 6.40 5.87
N GLY A 91 -0.82 6.21 4.57
CA GLY A 91 -1.48 7.20 3.72
C GLY A 91 -2.90 7.52 4.19
N LEU A 92 -3.69 6.49 4.51
CA LEU A 92 -5.06 6.65 5.04
C LEU A 92 -5.08 7.41 6.38
N LEU A 93 -4.14 7.11 7.28
CA LEU A 93 -4.01 7.80 8.56
C LEU A 93 -3.56 9.25 8.39
N ASN A 94 -2.71 9.57 7.41
CA ASN A 94 -2.31 10.96 7.16
C ASN A 94 -3.39 11.75 6.41
N GLY A 95 -4.20 11.09 5.57
CA GLY A 95 -5.32 11.68 4.85
C GLY A 95 -6.63 11.76 5.63
N ASN A 96 -6.62 11.56 6.95
CA ASN A 96 -7.82 11.54 7.81
C ASN A 96 -8.92 10.54 7.38
N MET A 97 -8.53 9.46 6.68
CA MET A 97 -9.43 8.39 6.21
C MET A 97 -9.38 7.15 7.11
N ILE A 98 -9.38 7.34 8.45
CA ILE A 98 -9.28 6.23 9.42
C ILE A 98 -10.33 5.14 9.19
N SER A 99 -11.55 5.52 8.81
CA SER A 99 -12.67 4.59 8.61
C SER A 99 -12.38 3.49 7.59
N GLN A 100 -11.43 3.71 6.67
CA GLN A 100 -11.04 2.71 5.66
C GLN A 100 -9.95 1.73 6.15
N VAL A 101 -9.23 2.07 7.22
CA VAL A 101 -8.10 1.26 7.70
C VAL A 101 -8.51 -0.15 8.16
N PRO A 102 -9.63 -0.36 8.89
CA PRO A 102 -10.07 -1.69 9.28
C PRO A 102 -10.25 -2.62 8.07
N GLY A 103 -10.84 -2.13 6.98
CA GLY A 103 -11.02 -2.92 5.76
C GLY A 103 -9.71 -3.26 5.04
N VAL A 104 -8.68 -2.43 5.18
CA VAL A 104 -7.33 -2.74 4.66
C VAL A 104 -6.63 -3.78 5.52
N LEU A 105 -6.81 -3.74 6.85
CA LEU A 105 -6.29 -4.75 7.78
C LEU A 105 -6.97 -6.10 7.55
N ASP A 106 -8.29 -6.14 7.39
CA ASP A 106 -9.02 -7.38 7.12
C ASP A 106 -8.50 -8.05 5.84
N GLN A 107 -8.30 -7.28 4.77
CA GLN A 107 -7.68 -7.77 3.54
C GLN A 107 -6.24 -8.25 3.73
N MET A 108 -5.49 -7.66 4.66
CA MET A 108 -4.13 -8.08 4.99
C MET A 108 -4.15 -9.47 5.62
N PHE A 109 -5.03 -9.68 6.60
CA PHE A 109 -5.24 -10.96 7.29
C PHE A 109 -5.77 -12.07 6.37
N GLU A 110 -6.79 -11.77 5.55
CA GLU A 110 -7.37 -12.72 4.58
C GLU A 110 -6.32 -13.27 3.60
N ARG A 111 -5.33 -12.46 3.24
CA ARG A 111 -4.23 -12.87 2.37
C ARG A 111 -3.06 -13.52 3.11
N GLY A 112 -3.21 -13.79 4.41
CA GLY A 112 -2.18 -14.36 5.26
C GLY A 112 -0.97 -13.43 5.46
N CYS A 113 -1.11 -12.14 5.16
CA CYS A 113 -0.10 -11.14 5.42
C CYS A 113 -0.27 -10.66 6.86
N GLN A 114 0.74 -10.83 7.71
CA GLN A 114 0.62 -10.50 9.12
C GLN A 114 1.13 -9.08 9.39
N PRO A 115 0.38 -8.26 10.17
CA PRO A 115 0.88 -7.01 10.69
C PRO A 115 2.20 -7.21 11.44
N ASN A 116 3.19 -6.35 11.18
CA ASN A 116 4.46 -6.37 11.88
C ASN A 116 4.58 -5.18 12.83
N ALA A 117 5.75 -5.07 13.50
CA ALA A 117 6.03 -3.94 14.39
C ALA A 117 5.83 -2.58 13.69
N VAL A 118 6.22 -2.46 12.41
CA VAL A 118 6.03 -1.23 11.62
C VAL A 118 4.55 -0.92 11.43
N THR A 119 3.71 -1.91 11.17
CA THR A 119 2.24 -1.73 11.07
C THR A 119 1.70 -1.16 12.38
N LYS A 120 2.05 -1.77 13.51
CA LYS A 120 1.59 -1.33 14.84
C LYS A 120 2.07 0.09 15.18
N SER A 121 3.35 0.39 14.98
CA SER A 121 3.92 1.71 15.26
C SER A 121 3.33 2.81 14.37
N THR A 122 3.11 2.51 13.08
CA THR A 122 2.45 3.43 12.14
C THR A 122 1.05 3.77 12.63
N PHE A 123 0.33 2.76 13.13
CA PHE A 123 -1.02 2.89 13.63
C PHE A 123 -1.10 3.77 14.89
N ILE A 124 -0.27 3.47 15.90
CA ILE A 124 -0.18 4.27 17.12
C ILE A 124 0.15 5.73 16.78
N SER A 125 1.17 5.93 15.92
CA SER A 125 1.60 7.28 15.53
C SER A 125 0.52 8.06 14.79
N GLY A 126 -0.21 7.43 13.86
CA GLY A 126 -1.28 8.08 13.11
C GLY A 126 -2.49 8.43 13.96
N LEU A 127 -2.85 7.57 14.93
CA LEU A 127 -4.00 7.81 15.80
C LEU A 127 -3.75 8.84 16.88
N CYS A 128 -2.53 8.91 17.44
CA CYS A 128 -2.14 9.99 18.34
C CYS A 128 -2.23 11.37 17.68
N LYS A 129 -2.00 11.46 16.36
CA LYS A 129 -2.12 12.72 15.60
C LYS A 129 -3.57 13.18 15.41
N GLN A 130 -4.54 12.26 15.49
CA GLN A 130 -5.96 12.57 15.28
C GLN A 130 -6.75 12.63 16.59
N ASP A 131 -6.11 12.50 17.76
CA ASP A 131 -6.74 12.49 19.09
C ASP A 131 -7.77 11.35 19.32
N LEU A 132 -7.79 10.35 18.44
CA LEU A 132 -8.70 9.18 18.48
C LEU A 132 -8.14 8.05 19.36
N HIS A 133 -7.89 8.34 20.64
CA HIS A 133 -7.28 7.42 21.60
C HIS A 133 -8.12 6.14 21.85
N GLY A 134 -9.46 6.26 21.94
CA GLY A 134 -10.35 5.13 22.22
C GLY A 134 -10.43 4.11 21.08
N SER A 135 -10.50 4.59 19.83
CA SER A 135 -10.53 3.73 18.65
C SER A 135 -9.21 3.01 18.42
N ALA A 136 -8.08 3.58 18.87
CA ALA A 136 -6.75 2.98 18.77
C ALA A 136 -6.64 1.67 19.53
N ILE A 137 -7.11 1.64 20.78
CA ILE A 137 -7.02 0.47 21.64
C ILE A 137 -7.89 -0.67 21.08
N LEU A 138 -9.08 -0.36 20.57
CA LEU A 138 -9.98 -1.36 19.98
C LEU A 138 -9.39 -1.99 18.72
N LEU A 139 -8.82 -1.18 17.84
CA LEU A 139 -8.21 -1.67 16.59
C LEU A 139 -6.89 -2.42 16.84
N LEU A 140 -6.06 -1.97 17.80
CA LEU A 140 -4.88 -2.72 18.22
C LEU A 140 -5.24 -4.08 18.81
N ARG A 141 -6.26 -4.14 19.68
CA ARG A 141 -6.76 -5.41 20.23
C ARG A 141 -7.27 -6.34 19.13
N LYS A 142 -7.97 -5.81 18.13
CA LYS A 142 -8.39 -6.59 16.95
C LYS A 142 -7.16 -7.19 16.23
N MET A 143 -6.11 -6.40 16.01
CA MET A 143 -4.88 -6.88 15.37
C MET A 143 -4.16 -7.96 16.19
N GLU A 144 -4.25 -7.91 17.52
CA GLU A 144 -3.67 -8.93 18.41
C GLU A 144 -4.48 -10.22 18.40
N ASN A 145 -5.81 -10.12 18.52
CA ASN A 145 -6.72 -11.26 18.47
C ASN A 145 -6.67 -11.99 17.11
N ASP A 146 -6.68 -11.25 16.00
CA ASP A 146 -6.69 -11.84 14.65
C ASP A 146 -5.33 -12.46 14.29
N ASN A 147 -4.22 -11.94 14.84
CA ASN A 147 -2.89 -12.52 14.68
C ASN A 147 -2.74 -13.83 15.47
N GLU A 148 -3.33 -13.92 16.68
CA GLU A 148 -3.38 -15.16 17.45
C GLU A 148 -4.24 -16.23 16.77
N ASP A 149 -5.39 -15.87 16.20
CA ASP A 149 -6.26 -16.82 15.49
C ASP A 149 -5.60 -17.36 14.21
N VAL A 150 -4.91 -16.52 13.41
CA VAL A 150 -4.20 -17.02 12.21
C VAL A 150 -3.01 -17.91 12.57
N THR A 151 -2.28 -17.58 13.65
CA THR A 151 -1.15 -18.40 14.12
C THR A 151 -1.64 -19.74 14.69
N THR A 152 -2.78 -19.73 15.37
CA THR A 152 -3.43 -20.93 15.92
C THR A 152 -4.02 -21.81 14.82
N LYS A 153 -4.71 -21.23 13.83
CA LYS A 153 -5.20 -21.93 12.64
C LYS A 153 -4.07 -22.56 11.82
N LYS A 154 -2.94 -21.86 11.64
CA LYS A 154 -1.74 -22.44 11.00
C LYS A 154 -1.17 -23.62 11.80
N LYS A 155 -1.08 -23.53 13.12
CA LYS A 155 -0.61 -24.65 13.97
C LYS A 155 -1.54 -25.87 13.91
N ILE A 156 -2.86 -25.65 13.89
CA ILE A 156 -3.84 -26.74 13.77
C ILE A 156 -3.76 -27.39 12.38
N LEU A 157 -3.61 -26.60 11.31
CA LEU A 157 -3.54 -27.14 9.95
C LEU A 157 -2.25 -27.95 9.69
N ILE A 158 -1.11 -27.56 10.28
CA ILE A 158 0.16 -28.30 10.18
C ILE A 158 0.11 -29.64 10.94
N HIS A 159 -0.75 -29.78 11.96
CA HIS A 159 -0.93 -31.03 12.70
C HIS A 159 -1.93 -32.01 12.05
N ILE A 160 -2.69 -31.58 11.04
CA ILE A 160 -3.73 -32.39 10.37
C ILE A 160 -3.29 -32.85 8.97
N THR A 161 -2.08 -32.48 8.51
CA THR A 161 -1.49 -32.92 7.23
C THR A 161 -0.29 -33.81 7.48
#